data_AF-A0A7I4C0T8-F1
#
_entry.id   AF-A0A7I4C0T8-F1
#
_cell.length_a   1.000
_cell.length_b   1.000
_cell.length_c   1.000
_cell.angle_alpha   90.00
_cell.angle_beta   90.00
_cell.angle_gamma   90.00
#
_symmetry.space_group_name_H-M   'P 1'
#
loop_
_entity.id
_entity.type
_entity.pdbx_description
1 polymer ?
#
loop_
_entity_poly.entity_id
_entity_poly.type
_entity_poly.pdbx_seq_one_letter_code
_entity_poly.pdbx_strand_id
1 'polypeptide(L)'
;MVVASFAKSQGSKPVCVNNLSFKCVRTLQGHTGKIYSLDWAYRETSRIVSTSQDGRLIVWNAISSQKTHSFKLACAWVMAAAISPSGNTVACGGLDNVCSIFNLSSAPDKEDNLPVSGTLTGHAGYLSCCKYIPTQEEHIVTSSEDHTCRLWDAVTKVM
;
A
#
# COMPACT_ATOMS: atom_id res chain seq x y z
N MET A 1 1.01 -29.55 -15.13
CA MET A 1 0.24 -30.78 -14.81
C MET A 1 0.68 -31.31 -13.44
N VAL A 2 0.33 -30.65 -12.32
CA VAL A 2 0.62 -31.19 -10.95
C VAL A 2 -0.44 -30.77 -9.91
N VAL A 3 -0.99 -29.56 -9.98
CA VAL A 3 -1.97 -29.08 -8.97
C VAL A 3 -3.38 -29.66 -9.19
N ALA A 4 -3.82 -29.75 -10.44
CA ALA A 4 -5.18 -30.22 -10.78
C ALA A 4 -5.42 -31.71 -10.48
N SER A 5 -4.38 -32.54 -10.55
CA SER A 5 -4.43 -33.97 -10.24
C SER A 5 -4.54 -34.23 -8.73
N PHE A 6 -3.85 -33.43 -7.90
CA PHE A 6 -3.89 -33.55 -6.44
C PHE A 6 -5.25 -33.13 -5.85
N ALA A 7 -5.85 -32.06 -6.39
CA ALA A 7 -7.18 -31.61 -5.96
C ALA A 7 -8.28 -32.65 -6.24
N LYS A 8 -8.19 -33.38 -7.38
CA LYS A 8 -9.12 -34.47 -7.71
C LYS A 8 -8.98 -35.67 -6.75
N SER A 9 -7.77 -36.00 -6.30
CA SER A 9 -7.57 -37.11 -5.34
C SER A 9 -8.14 -36.84 -3.94
N GLN A 10 -8.46 -35.57 -3.63
CA GLN A 10 -9.02 -35.15 -2.33
C GLN A 10 -10.54 -34.90 -2.38
N GLY A 11 -11.24 -35.40 -3.41
CA GLY A 11 -12.70 -35.25 -3.54
C GLY A 11 -13.20 -33.82 -3.76
N SER A 12 -12.28 -32.86 -3.99
CA SER A 12 -12.63 -31.46 -4.22
C SER A 12 -13.13 -31.28 -5.65
N LYS A 13 -14.40 -30.90 -5.81
CA LYS A 13 -14.95 -30.52 -7.11
C LYS A 13 -14.28 -29.20 -7.56
N PRO A 14 -13.78 -29.10 -8.81
CA PRO A 14 -13.30 -27.84 -9.34
C PRO A 14 -14.45 -26.82 -9.30
N VAL A 15 -14.23 -25.70 -8.60
CA VAL A 15 -15.14 -24.56 -8.66
C VAL A 15 -14.85 -23.85 -9.98
N CYS A 16 -15.74 -24.00 -10.95
CA CYS A 16 -15.75 -23.11 -12.11
C CYS A 16 -16.16 -21.72 -11.62
N VAL A 17 -15.21 -20.78 -11.62
CA VAL A 17 -15.53 -19.36 -11.45
C VAL A 17 -16.09 -18.89 -12.80
N ASN A 18 -17.41 -19.02 -12.95
CA ASN A 18 -18.12 -18.78 -14.22
C ASN A 18 -17.90 -17.34 -14.73
N ASN A 19 -17.73 -17.20 -16.06
CA ASN A 19 -17.93 -16.01 -16.89
C ASN A 19 -17.62 -14.63 -16.25
N LEU A 20 -16.42 -14.45 -15.69
CA LEU A 20 -15.94 -13.14 -15.26
C LEU A 20 -15.64 -12.27 -16.49
N SER A 21 -16.55 -11.34 -16.82
CA SER A 21 -16.27 -10.28 -17.79
C SER A 21 -15.66 -9.07 -17.07
N PHE A 22 -14.39 -8.79 -17.31
CA PHE A 22 -13.75 -7.58 -16.79
C PHE A 22 -13.90 -6.45 -17.79
N LYS A 23 -14.44 -5.32 -17.34
CA LYS A 23 -14.46 -4.06 -18.09
C LYS A 23 -13.75 -3.00 -17.27
N CYS A 24 -12.92 -2.18 -17.91
CA CYS A 24 -12.39 -0.98 -17.26
C CYS A 24 -13.56 -0.03 -16.95
N VAL A 25 -13.87 0.15 -15.66
CA VAL A 25 -14.97 1.03 -15.21
C VAL A 25 -14.48 2.45 -14.95
N ARG A 26 -13.21 2.61 -14.56
CA ARG A 26 -12.56 3.89 -14.23
C ARG A 26 -11.10 3.89 -14.62
N THR A 27 -10.57 5.07 -14.90
CA THR A 27 -9.15 5.32 -15.10
C THR A 27 -8.73 6.45 -14.17
N LEU A 28 -7.82 6.16 -13.25
CA LEU A 28 -7.32 7.13 -12.28
C LEU A 28 -6.03 7.75 -12.81
N GLN A 29 -6.04 9.07 -13.00
CA GLN A 29 -4.91 9.83 -13.54
C GLN A 29 -4.45 10.90 -12.54
N GLY A 30 -3.13 11.06 -12.42
CA GLY A 30 -2.57 12.12 -11.58
C GLY A 30 -1.14 11.91 -11.10
N HIS A 31 -0.58 10.71 -11.24
CA HIS A 31 0.87 10.52 -11.16
C HIS A 31 1.53 11.02 -12.44
N THR A 32 2.73 11.59 -12.31
CA THR A 32 3.54 12.08 -13.44
C THR A 32 4.68 11.12 -13.81
N GLY A 33 4.83 10.03 -13.05
CA GLY A 33 5.82 8.98 -13.27
C GLY A 33 5.21 7.58 -13.22
N LYS A 34 6.04 6.56 -13.48
CA LYS A 34 5.62 5.14 -13.42
C LYS A 34 5.06 4.80 -12.05
N ILE A 35 3.90 4.17 -12.02
CA ILE A 35 3.29 3.68 -10.79
C ILE A 35 3.92 2.33 -10.45
N TYR A 36 4.44 2.18 -9.23
CA TYR A 36 5.15 0.97 -8.80
C TYR A 36 4.33 0.09 -7.87
N SER A 37 3.47 0.70 -7.05
CA SER A 37 2.68 -0.03 -6.06
C SER A 37 1.28 0.53 -5.94
N LEU A 38 0.37 -0.35 -5.54
CA LEU A 38 -0.98 -0.01 -5.17
C LEU A 38 -1.45 -0.89 -4.02
N ASP A 39 -2.38 -0.38 -3.24
CA ASP A 39 -3.07 -1.16 -2.22
C ASP A 39 -4.51 -0.68 -2.04
N TRP A 40 -5.39 -1.60 -1.60
CA TRP A 40 -6.81 -1.35 -1.41
C TRP A 40 -7.18 -1.55 0.06
N ALA A 41 -7.91 -0.61 0.65
CA ALA A 41 -8.31 -0.72 2.05
C ALA A 41 -9.34 -1.84 2.26
N TYR A 42 -9.00 -2.82 3.09
CA TYR A 42 -9.79 -4.05 3.19
C TYR A 42 -11.20 -3.82 3.76
N ARG A 43 -11.34 -2.96 4.79
CA ARG A 43 -12.66 -2.67 5.40
C ARG A 43 -13.31 -1.44 4.79
N GLU A 44 -12.50 -0.49 4.33
CA GLU A 44 -12.99 0.71 3.63
C GLU A 44 -12.96 0.50 2.11
N THR A 45 -14.10 0.14 1.54
CA THR A 45 -14.16 -0.37 0.17
C THR A 45 -13.98 0.69 -0.91
N SER A 46 -13.93 1.98 -0.58
CA SER A 46 -13.77 3.03 -1.60
C SER A 46 -12.32 3.49 -1.80
N ARG A 47 -11.43 3.21 -0.83
CA ARG A 47 -10.10 3.84 -0.80
C ARG A 47 -9.04 2.93 -1.36
N ILE A 48 -8.25 3.51 -2.26
CA ILE A 48 -7.00 2.91 -2.71
C ILE A 48 -5.87 3.90 -2.54
N VAL A 49 -4.66 3.34 -2.47
CA VAL A 49 -3.42 4.10 -2.48
C VAL A 49 -2.57 3.67 -3.65
N SER A 50 -1.82 4.60 -4.23
CA SER A 50 -0.79 4.30 -5.22
C SER A 50 0.48 5.09 -4.96
N THR A 51 1.62 4.53 -5.31
CA THR A 51 2.93 5.19 -5.24
C THR A 51 3.66 5.12 -6.57
N SER A 52 4.53 6.10 -6.81
CA SER A 52 5.14 6.29 -8.11
C SER A 52 6.60 6.74 -8.05
N GLN A 53 7.26 6.57 -9.19
CA GLN A 53 8.55 7.15 -9.49
C GLN A 53 8.60 8.67 -9.27
N ASP A 54 7.47 9.36 -9.41
CA ASP A 54 7.37 10.81 -9.19
C ASP A 54 7.57 11.28 -7.74
N GLY A 55 7.82 10.35 -6.81
CA GLY A 55 8.05 10.66 -5.40
C GLY A 55 6.76 11.00 -4.66
N ARG A 56 5.61 10.55 -5.16
CA ARG A 56 4.32 10.76 -4.50
C ARG A 56 3.63 9.47 -4.11
N LEU A 57 2.88 9.58 -3.03
CA LEU A 57 1.78 8.69 -2.68
C LEU A 57 0.48 9.43 -2.93
N ILE A 58 -0.46 8.80 -3.63
CA ILE A 58 -1.78 9.37 -3.87
C ILE A 58 -2.84 8.44 -3.29
N VAL A 59 -3.77 9.01 -2.51
CA VAL A 59 -4.97 8.31 -2.04
C VAL A 59 -6.14 8.71 -2.93
N TRP A 60 -6.89 7.70 -3.35
CA TRP A 60 -8.00 7.86 -4.27
C TRP A 60 -9.28 7.31 -3.67
N ASN A 61 -10.40 7.87 -4.08
CA ASN A 61 -11.67 7.17 -4.06
C ASN A 61 -11.83 6.44 -5.40
N ALA A 62 -11.78 5.11 -5.40
CA ALA A 62 -11.84 4.28 -6.59
C ALA A 62 -13.19 4.35 -7.31
N ILE A 63 -14.27 4.70 -6.60
CA ILE A 63 -15.64 4.75 -7.15
C ILE A 63 -15.87 6.08 -7.89
N SER A 64 -15.52 7.20 -7.24
CA SER A 64 -15.66 8.55 -7.81
C SER A 64 -14.48 8.99 -8.67
N SER A 65 -13.37 8.24 -8.66
CA SER A 65 -12.10 8.60 -9.30
C SER A 65 -11.45 9.88 -8.77
N GLN A 66 -11.89 10.36 -7.61
CA GLN A 66 -11.34 11.54 -7.00
C GLN A 66 -10.01 11.24 -6.32
N LYS A 67 -9.06 12.14 -6.51
CA LYS A 67 -7.84 12.25 -5.71
C LYS A 67 -8.21 12.88 -4.38
N THR A 68 -8.17 12.11 -3.29
CA THR A 68 -8.51 12.63 -1.95
C THR A 68 -7.30 13.24 -1.26
N HIS A 69 -6.13 12.63 -1.44
CA HIS A 69 -4.88 13.11 -0.86
C HIS A 69 -3.70 12.87 -1.80
N SER A 70 -2.65 13.69 -1.67
CA SER A 70 -1.40 13.53 -2.41
C SER A 70 -0.24 13.96 -1.53
N PHE A 71 0.64 13.03 -1.19
CA PHE A 71 1.81 13.30 -0.34
C PHE A 71 3.06 13.30 -1.18
N LYS A 72 3.86 14.36 -1.05
CA LYS A 72 5.22 14.40 -1.56
C LYS A 72 6.14 13.72 -0.54
N LEU A 73 6.92 12.76 -1.00
CA LEU A 73 7.85 12.01 -0.18
C LEU A 73 9.26 12.55 -0.35
N ALA A 74 10.13 12.24 0.62
CA ALA A 74 11.52 12.71 0.62
C ALA A 74 12.33 12.15 -0.55
N CYS A 75 11.98 10.94 -1.02
CA CYS A 75 12.61 10.31 -2.18
C CYS A 75 11.68 10.21 -3.39
N ALA A 76 12.29 10.25 -4.57
CA ALA A 76 11.69 9.68 -5.77
C ALA A 76 11.72 8.15 -5.70
N TRP A 77 11.03 7.47 -6.62
CA TRP A 77 10.99 5.99 -6.66
C TRP A 77 10.41 5.37 -5.39
N VAL A 78 9.15 5.71 -5.13
CA VAL A 78 8.38 5.12 -4.03
C VAL A 78 7.79 3.81 -4.53
N MET A 79 8.34 2.70 -4.04
CA MET A 79 8.12 1.36 -4.59
C MET A 79 7.14 0.53 -3.76
N ALA A 80 6.86 0.97 -2.54
CA ALA A 80 5.97 0.30 -1.60
C ALA A 80 4.80 1.21 -1.23
N ALA A 81 3.59 0.66 -1.23
CA ALA A 81 2.38 1.31 -0.75
C ALA A 81 1.54 0.32 0.05
N ALA A 82 1.02 0.79 1.17
CA ALA A 82 0.05 0.07 1.98
C ALA A 82 -0.98 1.04 2.55
N ILE A 83 -2.22 0.57 2.69
CA ILE A 83 -3.27 1.30 3.39
C ILE A 83 -3.82 0.41 4.51
N SER A 84 -4.07 1.02 5.67
CA SER A 84 -4.54 0.28 6.83
C SER A 84 -5.95 -0.27 6.62
N PRO A 85 -6.36 -1.32 7.36
CA PRO A 85 -7.67 -1.92 7.19
C PRO A 85 -8.82 -0.91 7.28
N SER A 86 -8.74 0.06 8.21
CA SER A 86 -9.73 1.13 8.35
C SER A 86 -9.66 2.21 7.26
N GLY A 87 -8.58 2.29 6.49
CA GLY A 87 -8.36 3.33 5.50
C GLY A 87 -7.99 4.69 6.08
N ASN A 88 -7.58 4.75 7.35
CA ASN A 88 -7.21 5.99 8.06
C ASN A 88 -5.71 6.27 8.04
N THR A 89 -4.86 5.24 7.87
CA THR A 89 -3.41 5.43 7.77
C THR A 89 -2.88 4.78 6.50
N VAL A 90 -1.82 5.38 5.96
CA VAL A 90 -1.11 4.86 4.78
C VAL A 90 0.36 4.79 5.09
N ALA A 91 1.02 3.78 4.54
CA ALA A 91 2.45 3.57 4.67
C ALA A 91 3.10 3.44 3.29
N CYS A 92 4.32 3.93 3.16
CA CYS A 92 5.07 3.85 1.92
C CYS A 92 6.57 3.94 2.14
N GLY A 93 7.33 3.42 1.20
CA GLY A 93 8.78 3.55 1.19
C GLY A 93 9.37 3.27 -0.18
N GLY A 94 10.65 3.57 -0.32
CA GLY A 94 11.36 3.39 -1.57
C GLY A 94 12.87 3.39 -1.35
N LEU A 95 13.58 4.17 -2.17
CA LEU A 95 15.04 4.25 -2.19
C LEU A 95 15.67 4.93 -0.95
N ASP A 96 14.87 5.55 -0.09
CA ASP A 96 15.34 6.15 1.17
C ASP A 96 15.48 5.13 2.31
N ASN A 97 15.14 3.87 2.08
CA ASN A 97 15.20 2.77 3.05
C ASN A 97 14.29 2.98 4.29
N VAL A 98 13.36 3.94 4.22
CA VAL A 98 12.45 4.28 5.32
C VAL A 98 11.01 3.97 4.90
N CYS A 99 10.24 3.38 5.83
CA CYS A 99 8.80 3.34 5.68
C CYS A 99 8.20 4.56 6.39
N SER A 100 7.63 5.50 5.66
CA SER A 100 6.90 6.64 6.21
C SER A 100 5.42 6.30 6.37
N ILE A 101 4.82 6.71 7.49
CA ILE A 101 3.42 6.50 7.83
C ILE A 101 2.72 7.84 7.93
N PHE A 102 1.55 7.97 7.31
CA PHE A 102 0.71 9.17 7.35
C PHE A 102 -0.67 8.82 7.88
N ASN A 103 -1.17 9.63 8.82
CA ASN A 103 -2.55 9.60 9.27
C ASN A 103 -3.38 10.61 8.47
N LEU A 104 -4.36 10.11 7.72
CA LEU A 104 -5.21 10.89 6.81
C LEU A 104 -6.19 11.83 7.53
N SER A 105 -6.36 11.67 8.84
CA SER A 105 -7.19 12.56 9.68
C SER A 105 -6.39 13.71 10.30
N SER A 106 -5.08 13.76 10.08
CA SER A 106 -4.23 14.85 10.59
C SER A 106 -4.55 16.15 9.86
N ALA A 107 -4.37 17.29 10.55
CA ALA A 107 -4.44 18.58 9.90
C ALA A 107 -3.22 18.76 8.97
N PRO A 108 -3.40 19.29 7.74
CA PRO A 108 -2.29 19.73 6.91
C PRO A 108 -1.47 20.80 7.61
N ASP A 109 -0.19 20.86 7.29
CA ASP A 109 0.68 21.97 7.70
C ASP A 109 0.36 23.25 6.90
N LYS A 110 1.15 24.31 7.13
CA LYS A 110 0.95 25.61 6.48
C LYS A 110 1.15 25.56 4.96
N GLU A 111 1.72 24.49 4.42
CA GLU A 111 1.98 24.26 3.00
C GLU A 111 1.06 23.18 2.41
N ASP A 112 -0.05 22.85 3.10
CA ASP A 112 -1.02 21.82 2.71
C ASP A 112 -0.43 20.39 2.64
N ASN A 113 0.71 20.14 3.30
CA ASN A 113 1.27 18.78 3.40
C ASN A 113 0.80 18.12 4.70
N LEU A 114 0.41 16.84 4.64
CA LEU A 114 0.19 16.09 5.88
C LEU A 114 1.55 15.71 6.49
N PRO A 115 1.76 15.98 7.79
CA PRO A 115 2.99 15.59 8.46
C PRO A 115 3.13 14.07 8.54
N VAL A 116 4.36 13.59 8.43
CA VAL A 116 4.69 12.19 8.70
C VAL A 116 4.33 11.87 10.15
N SER A 117 3.43 10.91 10.34
CA SER A 117 2.94 10.50 11.66
C SER A 117 3.91 9.54 12.37
N GLY A 118 4.67 8.78 11.60
CA GLY A 118 5.73 7.89 12.09
C GLY A 118 6.64 7.41 10.97
N THR A 119 7.83 6.95 11.33
CA THR A 119 8.82 6.38 10.40
C THR A 119 9.34 5.07 10.95
N LEU A 120 9.42 4.05 10.10
CA LEU A 120 10.03 2.77 10.42
C LEU A 120 11.41 2.73 9.77
N THR A 121 12.44 2.83 10.60
CA THR A 121 13.84 2.87 10.19
C THR A 121 14.55 1.58 10.59
N GLY A 122 15.50 1.14 9.77
CA GLY A 122 16.40 0.04 10.13
C GLY A 122 16.72 -0.89 8.97
N HIS A 123 16.01 -0.80 7.84
CA HIS A 123 16.42 -1.46 6.61
C HIS A 123 17.71 -0.85 6.07
N ALA A 124 18.60 -1.70 5.55
CA ALA A 124 19.88 -1.27 4.96
C ALA A 124 19.80 -1.07 3.43
N GLY A 125 18.67 -1.42 2.82
CA GLY A 125 18.40 -1.27 1.40
C GLY A 125 16.97 -0.78 1.16
N TYR A 126 16.65 -0.50 -0.11
CA TYR A 126 15.38 0.12 -0.47
C TYR A 126 14.18 -0.77 -0.11
N LEU A 127 13.04 -0.14 0.18
CA LEU A 127 11.81 -0.89 0.43
C LEU A 127 11.22 -1.37 -0.90
N SER A 128 11.05 -2.68 -1.03
CA SER A 128 10.44 -3.32 -2.19
C SER A 128 8.93 -3.51 -2.03
N CYS A 129 8.45 -3.65 -0.79
CA CYS A 129 7.03 -3.80 -0.46
C CYS A 129 6.75 -3.39 0.99
N CYS A 130 5.51 -2.98 1.25
CA CYS A 130 4.96 -2.89 2.60
C CYS A 130 3.48 -3.31 2.56
N LYS A 131 2.98 -3.87 3.66
CA LYS A 131 1.58 -4.28 3.83
C LYS A 131 1.14 -4.13 5.28
N TYR A 132 -0.07 -3.63 5.50
CA TYR A 132 -0.73 -3.80 6.79
C TYR A 132 -1.24 -5.23 6.95
N ILE A 133 -1.28 -5.71 8.20
CA ILE A 133 -1.96 -6.96 8.52
C ILE A 133 -3.48 -6.71 8.49
N PRO A 134 -4.29 -7.44 7.68
CA PRO A 134 -5.72 -7.15 7.53
C PRO A 134 -6.55 -7.18 8.83
N THR A 135 -6.07 -7.92 9.83
CA THR A 135 -6.72 -8.06 11.15
C THR A 135 -6.23 -7.06 12.19
N GLN A 136 -5.12 -6.35 11.95
CA GLN A 136 -4.45 -5.47 12.92
C GLN A 136 -4.18 -4.11 12.29
N GLU A 137 -4.69 -3.05 12.91
CA GLU A 137 -4.65 -1.70 12.32
C GLU A 137 -3.23 -1.10 12.28
N GLU A 138 -2.38 -1.53 13.21
CA GLU A 138 -1.09 -0.87 13.49
C GLU A 138 0.11 -1.71 13.08
N HIS A 139 -0.10 -2.93 12.57
CA HIS A 139 1.01 -3.81 12.22
C HIS A 139 1.31 -3.75 10.74
N ILE A 140 2.58 -3.50 10.42
CA ILE A 140 3.08 -3.38 9.06
C ILE A 140 4.17 -4.42 8.86
N VAL A 141 4.14 -5.12 7.73
CA VAL A 141 5.25 -5.96 7.26
C VAL A 141 5.91 -5.23 6.10
N THR A 142 7.23 -5.08 6.15
CA THR A 142 8.04 -4.54 5.04
C THR A 142 8.97 -5.61 4.50
N SER A 143 9.36 -5.47 3.24
CA SER A 143 10.45 -6.22 2.61
C SER A 143 11.43 -5.25 1.95
N SER A 144 12.71 -5.59 1.96
CA SER A 144 13.77 -4.73 1.47
C SER A 144 14.79 -5.49 0.60
N GLU A 145 15.54 -4.73 -0.18
CA GLU A 145 16.74 -5.19 -0.88
C GLU A 145 17.83 -5.68 0.08
N ASP A 146 17.78 -5.35 1.38
CA ASP A 146 18.67 -5.92 2.40
C ASP A 146 18.43 -7.41 2.71
N HIS A 147 17.60 -8.08 1.91
CA HIS A 147 17.21 -9.48 2.03
C HIS A 147 16.43 -9.82 3.31
N THR A 148 15.86 -8.82 3.99
CA THR A 148 15.03 -9.02 5.19
C THR A 148 13.59 -8.60 4.98
N CYS A 149 12.70 -9.28 5.71
CA CYS A 149 11.36 -8.81 5.99
C CYS A 149 11.26 -8.46 7.47
N ARG A 150 10.53 -7.39 7.80
CA ARG A 150 10.38 -6.93 9.19
C ARG A 150 8.91 -6.70 9.50
N LEU A 151 8.49 -7.19 10.66
CA LEU A 151 7.20 -6.87 11.26
C LEU A 151 7.40 -5.70 12.22
N TRP A 152 6.55 -4.68 12.08
CA TRP A 152 6.61 -3.46 12.86
C TRP A 152 5.28 -3.26 13.57
N ASP A 153 5.36 -2.72 14.78
CA ASP A 153 4.25 -2.10 15.47
C ASP A 153 4.33 -0.58 15.24
N ALA A 154 3.37 -0.04 14.48
CA ALA A 154 3.32 1.36 14.08
C ALA A 154 2.82 2.30 15.19
N VAL A 155 2.36 1.79 16.35
CA VAL A 155 2.04 2.62 17.53
C VAL A 155 3.30 3.01 18.27
N THR A 156 4.24 2.06 18.35
CA THR A 156 5.43 2.21 19.16
C THR A 156 6.46 3.00 18.37
N LYS A 157 6.48 4.32 18.58
CA LYS A 157 7.62 5.16 18.23
C LYS A 157 8.84 4.64 18.99
N VAL A 158 9.59 3.73 18.40
CA VAL A 158 10.93 3.43 18.91
C VAL A 158 11.76 4.67 18.58
N MET A 159 11.90 5.52 19.60
CA MET A 159 12.87 6.63 19.63
C MET A 159 14.29 6.09 19.58
#